data_AF-A0A3Q9EEZ3-F1
#
_entry.id   AF-A0A3Q9EEZ3-F1
#
_cell.length_a   1.000
_cell.length_b   1.000
_cell.length_c   1.000
_cell.angle_alpha   90.00
_cell.angle_beta   90.00
_cell.angle_gamma   90.00
#
_symmetry.space_group_name_H-M   'P 1'
#
loop_
_entity.id
_entity.type
_entity.pdbx_description
1 polymer ?
#
loop_
_entity_poly.entity_id
_entity_poly.type
_entity_poly.pdbx_seq_one_letter_code
_entity_poly.pdbx_strand_id
1 'polypeptide(L)' 'MRLRRTGRVPADTTVRHFDELADETQAVVAELADGPWTVPETTDLDDGDVVKYTEYFEVRAR' A
#
# COMPACT_ATOMS: atom_id res chain seq x y z
N MET A 1 -6.43 -7.59 -2.11
CA MET A 1 -6.00 -6.18 -1.98
C MET A 1 -5.47 -5.62 -3.30
N ARG A 2 -5.61 -4.31 -3.55
CA ARG A 2 -4.91 -3.55 -4.61
C ARG A 2 -4.34 -2.24 -4.06
N LEU A 3 -3.35 -1.66 -4.76
CA LEU A 3 -2.87 -0.30 -4.50
C LEU A 3 -3.44 0.69 -5.51
N ARG A 4 -3.95 1.83 -5.01
CA ARG A 4 -4.34 2.97 -5.85
C ARG A 4 -3.38 4.12 -5.59
N ARG A 5 -2.64 4.54 -6.62
CA ARG A 5 -1.81 5.74 -6.55
C ARG A 5 -2.69 6.95 -6.20
N THR A 6 -2.29 7.69 -5.17
CA THR A 6 -3.00 8.89 -4.72
C THR A 6 -2.05 10.08 -4.67
N GLY A 7 -2.49 11.21 -5.24
CA GLY A 7 -1.73 12.47 -5.17
C GLY A 7 -2.01 13.29 -3.91
N ARG A 8 -3.00 12.88 -3.11
CA ARG A 8 -3.38 13.59 -1.88
C ARG A 8 -3.67 12.57 -0.79
N VAL A 9 -2.96 12.71 0.32
CA VAL A 9 -3.20 11.95 1.54
C VAL A 9 -3.91 12.86 2.54
N PRO A 10 -5.12 12.52 3.00
CA PRO A 10 -5.78 13.23 4.08
C PRO A 10 -4.90 13.25 5.35
N ALA A 11 -4.97 14.31 6.15
CA ALA A 11 -4.15 14.41 7.37
C ALA A 11 -4.54 13.36 8.43
N ASP A 12 -5.79 12.89 8.39
CA ASP A 12 -6.33 11.87 9.30
C ASP A 12 -6.01 10.43 8.86
N THR A 13 -5.28 10.25 7.75
CA THR A 13 -4.89 8.92 7.25
C THR A 13 -3.59 8.47 7.87
N THR A 14 -3.57 7.25 8.40
CA THR A 14 -2.33 6.58 8.80
C THR A 14 -1.48 6.33 7.55
N VAL A 15 -0.29 6.94 7.53
CA VAL A 15 0.72 6.72 6.50
C VAL A 15 1.77 5.78 7.07
N ARG A 16 1.99 4.65 6.38
CA ARG A 16 3.10 3.74 6.67
C ARG A 16 4.20 3.94 5.64
N HIS A 17 5.45 4.04 6.08
CA HIS A 17 6.57 4.09 5.15
C HIS A 17 6.96 2.67 4.72
N PHE A 18 7.34 2.52 3.46
CA PHE A 18 7.74 1.23 2.91
C PHE A 18 8.84 0.53 3.74
N ASP A 19 9.83 1.29 4.20
CA ASP A 19 10.95 0.78 5.01
C ASP A 19 10.53 0.31 6.42
N GLU A 20 9.33 0.67 6.88
CA GLU A 20 8.77 0.23 8.16
C GLU A 20 7.93 -1.06 8.03
N LEU A 21 7.68 -1.51 6.79
CA LEU A 21 6.89 -2.70 6.51
C LEU A 21 7.75 -3.97 6.63
N ALA A 22 7.11 -5.07 7.00
CA ALA A 22 7.74 -6.40 6.95
C ALA A 22 8.15 -6.74 5.50
N ASP A 23 9.23 -7.52 5.33
CA ASP A 23 9.78 -7.88 4.03
C ASP A 23 8.74 -8.50 3.08
N GLU A 24 7.84 -9.33 3.62
CA GLU A 24 6.73 -9.93 2.86
C GLU A 24 5.75 -8.87 2.32
N THR A 25 5.47 -7.84 3.13
CA THR A 25 4.61 -6.73 2.75
C THR A 25 5.31 -5.80 1.76
N GLN A 26 6.62 -5.57 1.92
CA GLN A 26 7.43 -4.82 0.97
C GLN A 26 7.42 -5.46 -0.42
N ALA A 27 7.59 -6.78 -0.50
CA ALA A 27 7.54 -7.52 -1.76
C ALA A 27 6.19 -7.34 -2.47
N VAL A 28 5.10 -7.46 -1.72
CA VAL A 28 3.74 -7.24 -2.23
C VAL A 28 3.55 -5.80 -2.73
N VAL A 29 3.96 -4.79 -1.96
CA VAL A 29 3.83 -3.38 -2.36
C VAL A 29 4.64 -3.09 -3.62
N ALA A 30 5.86 -3.64 -3.73
CA ALA A 30 6.69 -3.48 -4.91
C ALA A 30 6.04 -4.10 -6.17
N GLU A 31 5.49 -5.31 -6.07
CA GLU A 31 4.77 -5.95 -7.18
C GLU A 31 3.51 -5.18 -7.58
N LEU A 32 2.72 -4.73 -6.59
CA LEU A 32 1.50 -3.95 -6.83
C LEU A 32 1.79 -2.54 -7.39
N ALA A 33 2.95 -1.97 -7.11
CA ALA A 33 3.35 -0.67 -7.64
C ALA A 33 3.80 -0.74 -9.12
N ASP A 34 4.28 -1.90 -9.58
CA ASP A 34 4.76 -2.11 -10.95
C ASP A 34 3.64 -2.45 -11.95
N GLY A 35 2.44 -2.83 -11.48
CA GLY A 35 1.33 -3.14 -12.38
C GLY A 35 -0.02 -3.38 -11.70
N PRO A 36 -1.11 -3.52 -12.48
CA PRO A 36 -2.47 -3.70 -11.98
C PRO A 36 -2.67 -5.14 -11.48
N TRP A 37 -1.98 -5.49 -10.41
CA TRP A 37 -2.09 -6.79 -9.77
C TRP A 37 -3.04 -6.71 -8.57
N THR A 38 -3.71 -7.82 -8.30
CA THR A 38 -4.47 -8.03 -7.06
C THR A 38 -3.86 -9.21 -6.35
N VAL A 39 -3.27 -8.96 -5.18
CA VAL A 39 -2.73 -10.01 -4.32
C VAL A 39 -3.74 -10.36 -3.22
N PRO A 40 -3.66 -11.58 -2.65
CA PRO A 40 -4.42 -11.91 -1.45
C PRO A 40 -4.07 -10.97 -0.29
N GLU A 41 -5.01 -10.76 0.64
CA GLU A 41 -4.85 -9.94 1.85
C GLU A 41 -3.95 -10.64 2.88
N THR A 42 -2.71 -10.90 2.51
CA THR A 42 -1.71 -11.55 3.38
C THR A 42 -0.80 -10.55 4.07
N THR A 43 -0.98 -9.25 3.82
CA THR A 43 -0.16 -8.18 4.40
C THR A 43 -0.85 -7.55 5.60
N ASP A 44 -0.08 -7.03 6.56
CA ASP A 44 -0.58 -6.25 7.71
C ASP A 44 -1.14 -4.84 7.35
N LEU A 45 -1.63 -4.68 6.13
CA LEU A 45 -2.16 -3.43 5.58
C LEU A 45 -3.69 -3.49 5.55
N ASP A 46 -4.33 -2.48 6.12
CA ASP A 46 -5.79 -2.41 6.23
C ASP A 46 -6.42 -1.57 5.10
N ASP A 47 -7.74 -1.64 4.90
CA ASP A 47 -8.39 -0.79 3.90
C ASP A 47 -8.25 0.68 4.26
N GLY A 48 -7.80 1.50 3.31
CA GLY A 48 -7.59 2.92 3.52
C GLY A 48 -6.25 3.29 4.17
N ASP A 49 -5.41 2.32 4.56
CA ASP A 49 -4.00 2.59 4.86
C ASP A 49 -3.33 3.24 3.64
N VAL A 50 -2.38 4.14 3.87
CA VAL A 50 -1.57 4.71 2.79
C VAL A 50 -0.12 4.30 2.96
N VAL A 51 0.43 3.66 1.94
CA VAL A 51 1.84 3.29 1.90
C VAL A 51 2.62 4.35 1.14
N LYS A 52 3.67 4.87 1.77
CA LYS A 52 4.66 5.72 1.12
C LYS A 52 5.82 4.87 0.59
N TYR A 53 5.83 4.67 -0.73
CA TYR A 53 6.92 4.05 -1.49
C TYR A 53 7.59 5.13 -2.35
N THR A 54 7.62 4.98 -3.68
CA THR A 54 7.97 6.07 -4.61
C THR A 54 6.93 7.19 -4.55
N GLU A 55 5.66 6.81 -4.57
CA GLU A 55 4.48 7.66 -4.46
C GLU A 55 3.68 7.29 -3.21
N TYR A 56 2.56 7.96 -3.00
CA TYR A 56 1.57 7.52 -2.03
C TYR A 56 0.60 6.56 -2.69
N PHE A 57 0.39 5.41 -2.06
CA PHE A 57 -0.52 4.38 -2.53
C PHE A 57 -1.54 4.06 -1.44
N GLU A 58 -2.81 4.24 -1.78
CA GLU A 58 -3.92 3.89 -0.92
C GLU A 58 -4.25 2.40 -1.09
N VAL A 59 -4.29 1.70 0.04
CA VAL A 59 -4.65 0.30 0.14
C VAL A 59 -6.15 0.15 -0.02
N ARG A 60 -6.56 -0.74 -0.91
CA ARG A 60 -7.95 -1.15 -1.07
C ARG A 60 -8.09 -2.65 -0.89
N ALA A 61 -8.64 -3.04 0.26
CA ALA A 61 -9.15 -4.40 0.48
C ALA A 61 -10.47 -4.55 -0.32
N ARG A 62 -10.86 -5.78 -0.65
CA ARG A 62 -12.07 -6.04 -1.48
C ARG A 62 -13.22 -6.49 -0.62
#